data_AF-A0A948Q611-F1
#
_entry.id   AF-A0A948Q611-F1
#
_cell.length_a   1.000
_cell.length_b   1.000
_cell.length_c   1.000
_cell.angle_alpha   90.00
_cell.angle_beta   90.00
_cell.angle_gamma   90.00
#
_symmetry.space_group_name_H-M   'P 1'
#
loop_
_entity.id
_entity.type
_entity.pdbx_description
1 polymer ?
#
loop_
_entity_poly.entity_id
_entity_poly.type
_entity_poly.pdbx_seq_one_letter_code
_entity_poly.pdbx_strand_id
1 'polypeptide(L)'
;MLDLISNVAWETWLITARMAPYLLLGFLVAGGLSVFISPVWLERHLGGRGMGPVFRAALFGIPLPLCSCGVIPVGASLRQHGASRAATTSFLLSTPQTGVDSILVTWTMLGPFFAVFRPFAALFTGLLGGAAVQLFVPDEHRLSGASDGKAPAQPVGLAGRLAAALRYGLTTLPADIGRALLIGLVIAGILGAVIPADFLDGYLGRGALSILLMMIVGIPIYVCATASVPVAASFIFLGASPGAALAFLIAGPATNAATLTTIARILGRRAAVIFLLTVAVSAFGGGLLLDFLSPRAGDWLPFLSGTGHHHEQVVWWEHLAGLGLVLVMTQSWWRTRRQAACCDGECGPGGKMDAPLQDLEFTVTGISCSHCSGSVKRAMEELPGVTACGVDLGSGRVWVRGQAVEPAAVVAAIEALGYGAVPRA
;
A
#
# COMPACT_ATOMS: atom_id res chain seq x y z
N MET A 1 -19.46 29.06 7.53
CA MET A 1 -18.34 28.65 6.64
C MET A 1 -17.06 28.43 7.42
N LEU A 2 -16.65 29.38 8.27
CA LEU A 2 -15.51 29.19 9.19
C LEU A 2 -15.70 27.99 10.13
N ASP A 3 -16.89 27.80 10.70
CA ASP A 3 -17.19 26.66 11.58
C ASP A 3 -17.10 25.31 10.86
N LEU A 4 -17.49 25.26 9.58
CA LEU A 4 -17.39 24.05 8.77
C LEU A 4 -15.92 23.71 8.48
N ILE A 5 -15.10 24.71 8.18
CA ILE A 5 -13.67 24.52 7.90
C ILE A 5 -12.94 24.10 9.18
N SER A 6 -13.23 24.72 10.33
CA SER A 6 -12.64 24.31 11.61
C SER A 6 -13.08 22.90 12.00
N ASN A 7 -14.34 22.54 11.78
CA ASN A 7 -14.84 21.19 12.05
C ASN A 7 -14.16 20.16 11.16
N VAL A 8 -14.08 20.40 9.84
CA VAL A 8 -13.37 19.48 8.92
C VAL A 8 -11.90 19.34 9.29
N ALA A 9 -11.21 20.44 9.65
CA ALA A 9 -9.82 20.40 10.07
C ALA A 9 -9.63 19.60 11.38
N TRP A 10 -10.52 19.79 12.35
CA TRP A 10 -10.51 19.07 13.62
C TRP A 10 -10.77 17.57 13.43
N GLU A 11 -11.80 17.20 12.67
CA GLU A 11 -12.10 15.80 12.35
C GLU A 11 -10.95 15.15 11.57
N THR A 12 -10.36 15.86 10.60
CA THR A 12 -9.18 15.38 9.88
C THR A 12 -8.02 15.12 10.85
N TRP A 13 -7.78 16.01 11.82
CA TRP A 13 -6.74 15.82 12.83
C TRP A 13 -7.02 14.62 13.75
N LEU A 14 -8.26 14.48 14.23
CA LEU A 14 -8.65 13.36 15.09
C LEU A 14 -8.46 12.01 14.38
N ILE A 15 -8.88 11.90 13.12
CA ILE A 15 -8.67 10.70 12.31
C ILE A 15 -7.16 10.48 12.11
N THR A 16 -6.39 11.55 11.80
CA THR A 16 -4.94 11.44 11.63
C THR A 16 -4.27 10.88 12.89
N ALA A 17 -4.57 11.44 14.06
CA ALA A 17 -3.97 11.07 15.34
C ALA A 17 -4.27 9.61 15.70
N ARG A 18 -5.54 9.17 15.54
CA ARG A 18 -5.93 7.77 15.78
C ARG A 18 -5.26 6.79 14.82
N MET A 19 -5.05 7.18 13.57
CA MET A 19 -4.48 6.28 12.54
C MET A 19 -2.96 6.24 12.53
N ALA A 20 -2.32 7.29 13.05
CA ALA A 20 -0.88 7.44 13.03
C ALA A 20 -0.07 6.28 13.66
N PRO A 21 -0.42 5.72 14.83
CA PRO A 21 0.38 4.64 15.40
C PRO A 21 0.35 3.39 14.50
N TYR A 22 -0.78 3.09 13.88
CA TYR A 22 -0.92 1.96 12.96
C TYR A 22 -0.21 2.20 11.63
N LEU A 23 -0.26 3.43 11.10
CA LEU A 23 0.46 3.81 9.88
C LEU A 23 1.97 3.74 10.08
N LEU A 24 2.48 4.29 11.18
CA LEU A 24 3.89 4.21 11.54
C LEU A 24 4.33 2.75 11.73
N LEU A 25 3.52 1.92 12.41
CA LEU A 25 3.78 0.49 12.51
C LEU A 25 3.82 -0.18 11.13
N GLY A 26 2.86 0.12 10.25
CA GLY A 26 2.81 -0.40 8.89
C GLY A 26 4.05 -0.03 8.06
N PHE A 27 4.53 1.21 8.19
CA PHE A 27 5.78 1.67 7.58
C PHE A 27 7.01 0.94 8.13
N LEU A 28 7.09 0.72 9.43
CA LEU A 28 8.16 -0.03 10.08
C LEU A 28 8.17 -1.50 9.65
N VAL A 29 7.00 -2.14 9.62
CA VAL A 29 6.84 -3.53 9.16
C VAL A 29 7.21 -3.62 7.68
N ALA A 30 6.73 -2.73 6.82
CA ALA A 30 7.09 -2.72 5.41
C ALA A 30 8.60 -2.48 5.18
N GLY A 31 9.23 -1.66 6.02
CA GLY A 31 10.68 -1.47 6.11
C GLY A 31 11.44 -2.74 6.52
N GLY A 32 10.95 -3.45 7.53
CA GLY A 32 11.50 -4.74 7.92
C GLY A 32 11.37 -5.77 6.81
N LEU A 33 10.18 -5.89 6.22
CA LEU A 33 9.90 -6.85 5.14
C LEU A 33 10.82 -6.64 3.93
N SER A 34 11.14 -5.40 3.56
CA SER A 34 12.03 -5.15 2.41
C SER A 34 13.48 -5.57 2.63
N VAL A 35 13.92 -5.73 3.88
CA VAL A 35 15.29 -6.16 4.22
C VAL A 35 15.34 -7.64 4.62
N PHE A 36 14.32 -8.12 5.35
CA PHE A 36 14.28 -9.49 5.87
C PHE A 36 13.70 -10.50 4.89
N ILE A 37 12.80 -10.08 3.99
CA ILE A 37 12.25 -10.97 2.95
C ILE A 37 13.00 -10.76 1.65
N SER A 38 13.67 -11.81 1.18
CA SER A 38 14.33 -11.78 -0.12
C SER A 38 13.30 -11.61 -1.25
N PRO A 39 13.54 -10.71 -2.23
CA PRO A 39 12.71 -10.60 -3.42
C PRO A 39 12.49 -11.94 -4.13
N VAL A 40 13.51 -12.80 -4.13
CA VAL A 40 13.46 -14.14 -4.73
C VAL A 40 12.46 -15.06 -4.02
N TRP A 41 12.38 -15.00 -2.68
CA TRP A 41 11.39 -15.77 -1.93
C TRP A 41 9.98 -15.27 -2.22
N LEU A 42 9.82 -13.95 -2.29
CA LEU A 42 8.53 -13.31 -2.55
C LEU A 42 8.03 -13.61 -3.96
N GLU A 43 8.89 -13.49 -4.96
CA GLU A 43 8.57 -13.81 -6.36
C GLU A 43 8.22 -15.29 -6.53
N ARG A 44 8.93 -16.21 -5.85
CA ARG A 44 8.60 -17.64 -5.89
C ARG A 44 7.24 -17.99 -5.27
N HIS A 45 6.81 -17.26 -4.23
CA HIS A 45 5.59 -17.60 -3.50
C HIS A 45 4.36 -16.78 -3.91
N LEU A 46 4.56 -15.50 -4.22
CA LEU A 46 3.52 -14.50 -4.50
C LEU A 46 3.63 -13.89 -5.92
N GLY A 47 4.71 -14.17 -6.65
CA GLY A 47 4.88 -13.80 -8.06
C GLY A 47 4.23 -14.80 -9.02
N GLY A 48 4.28 -14.48 -10.31
CA GLY A 48 3.76 -15.33 -11.39
C GLY A 48 2.23 -15.32 -11.55
N ARG A 49 1.74 -16.19 -12.43
CA ARG A 49 0.31 -16.36 -12.73
C ARG A 49 -0.22 -17.63 -12.06
N GLY A 50 -1.48 -17.62 -11.63
CA GLY A 50 -2.15 -18.79 -11.07
C GLY A 50 -2.79 -18.51 -9.70
N MET A 51 -3.64 -19.44 -9.26
CA MET A 51 -4.37 -19.29 -7.98
C MET A 51 -3.51 -19.59 -6.74
N GLY A 52 -2.37 -20.26 -6.90
CA GLY A 52 -1.45 -20.55 -5.80
C GLY A 52 -0.93 -19.28 -5.09
N PRO A 53 -0.33 -18.32 -5.81
CA PRO A 53 0.08 -17.02 -5.27
C PRO A 53 -1.04 -16.25 -4.57
N VAL A 54 -2.24 -16.26 -5.16
CA VAL A 54 -3.44 -15.59 -4.63
C VAL A 54 -3.87 -16.22 -3.30
N PHE A 55 -3.99 -17.54 -3.23
CA PHE A 55 -4.35 -18.25 -2.00
C PHE A 55 -3.34 -18.03 -0.88
N ARG A 56 -2.03 -18.13 -1.18
CA ARG A 56 -0.96 -17.87 -0.20
C ARG A 56 -1.01 -16.43 0.30
N ALA A 57 -1.21 -15.46 -0.59
CA ALA A 57 -1.36 -14.06 -0.22
C ALA A 57 -2.54 -13.82 0.73
N ALA A 58 -3.71 -14.41 0.44
CA ALA A 58 -4.87 -14.31 1.31
C ALA A 58 -4.60 -14.89 2.70
N LEU A 59 -4.00 -16.08 2.75
CA LEU A 59 -3.70 -16.79 3.98
C LEU A 59 -2.66 -16.07 4.86
N PHE A 60 -1.65 -15.46 4.25
CA PHE A 60 -0.70 -14.61 4.98
C PHE A 60 -1.35 -13.32 5.48
N GLY A 61 -2.36 -12.79 4.79
CA GLY A 61 -3.08 -11.59 5.20
C GLY A 61 -3.95 -11.77 6.45
N ILE A 62 -4.70 -12.88 6.54
CA ILE A 62 -5.71 -13.10 7.59
C ILE A 62 -5.22 -12.94 9.04
N PRO A 63 -4.06 -13.51 9.44
CA PRO A 63 -3.60 -13.41 10.82
C PRO A 63 -2.88 -12.09 11.13
N LEU A 64 -2.61 -11.24 10.15
CA LEU A 64 -1.83 -10.03 10.38
C LEU A 64 -2.69 -8.95 11.06
N PRO A 65 -2.23 -8.37 12.19
CA PRO A 65 -2.92 -7.27 12.86
C PRO A 65 -2.63 -5.94 12.15
N LEU A 66 -2.89 -5.90 10.84
CA LEU A 66 -2.70 -4.72 10.00
C LEU A 66 -4.07 -4.12 9.70
N CYS A 67 -4.29 -2.89 10.16
CA CYS A 67 -5.48 -2.14 9.78
C CYS A 67 -5.44 -1.74 8.29
N SER A 68 -6.56 -1.24 7.76
CA SER A 68 -6.68 -0.73 6.39
C SER A 68 -5.64 0.34 6.03
N CYS A 69 -5.14 1.08 7.02
CA CYS A 69 -4.08 2.06 6.85
C CYS A 69 -2.71 1.38 6.67
N GLY A 70 -2.40 0.38 7.51
CA GLY A 70 -1.12 -0.32 7.56
C GLY A 70 -0.94 -1.36 6.46
N VAL A 71 -2.02 -1.93 5.95
CA VAL A 71 -1.96 -2.91 4.85
C VAL A 71 -1.50 -2.28 3.53
N ILE A 72 -1.76 -0.99 3.32
CA ILE A 72 -1.39 -0.27 2.09
C ILE A 72 0.14 -0.26 1.87
N PRO A 73 0.98 0.26 2.79
CA PRO A 73 2.43 0.27 2.60
C PRO A 73 3.01 -1.14 2.52
N VAL A 74 2.45 -2.11 3.24
CA VAL A 74 2.87 -3.51 3.15
C VAL A 74 2.54 -4.09 1.77
N GLY A 75 1.32 -3.91 1.28
CA GLY A 75 0.91 -4.35 -0.07
C GLY A 75 1.69 -3.65 -1.18
N ALA A 76 2.01 -2.36 -1.01
CA ALA A 76 2.88 -1.61 -1.92
C ALA A 76 4.27 -2.23 -1.97
N SER A 77 4.87 -2.51 -0.80
CA SER A 77 6.17 -3.17 -0.68
C SER A 77 6.14 -4.55 -1.34
N LEU A 78 5.12 -5.37 -1.09
CA LEU A 78 4.95 -6.68 -1.75
C LEU A 78 4.93 -6.54 -3.28
N ARG A 79 4.21 -5.56 -3.81
CA ARG A 79 4.16 -5.31 -5.26
C ARG A 79 5.49 -4.84 -5.82
N GLN A 80 6.22 -3.98 -5.10
CA GLN A 80 7.55 -3.50 -5.51
C GLN A 80 8.59 -4.63 -5.52
N HIS A 81 8.45 -5.63 -4.65
CA HIS A 81 9.38 -6.77 -4.52
C HIS A 81 8.95 -8.01 -5.33
N GLY A 82 8.04 -7.86 -6.31
CA GLY A 82 7.74 -8.90 -7.30
C GLY A 82 6.44 -9.69 -7.11
N ALA A 83 5.58 -9.32 -6.15
CA ALA A 83 4.25 -9.93 -6.07
C ALA A 83 3.36 -9.55 -7.28
N SER A 84 2.58 -10.51 -7.76
CA SER A 84 1.60 -10.29 -8.84
C SER A 84 0.49 -9.33 -8.39
N ARG A 85 -0.16 -8.61 -9.33
CA ARG A 85 -1.32 -7.74 -9.04
C ARG A 85 -2.42 -8.54 -8.36
N ALA A 86 -2.63 -9.77 -8.82
CA ALA A 86 -3.61 -10.70 -8.27
C ALA A 86 -3.30 -11.06 -6.81
N ALA A 87 -2.06 -11.45 -6.49
CA ALA A 87 -1.64 -11.77 -5.13
C ALA A 87 -1.70 -10.52 -4.21
N THR A 88 -1.22 -9.37 -4.69
CA THR A 88 -1.31 -8.10 -3.92
C THR A 88 -2.76 -7.72 -3.66
N THR A 89 -3.65 -7.81 -4.65
CA THR A 89 -5.08 -7.55 -4.46
C THR A 89 -5.70 -8.51 -3.44
N SER A 90 -5.38 -9.81 -3.53
CA SER A 90 -5.86 -10.81 -2.58
C SER A 90 -5.45 -10.51 -1.15
N PHE A 91 -4.18 -10.16 -0.94
CA PHE A 91 -3.65 -9.73 0.35
C PHE A 91 -4.36 -8.46 0.86
N LEU A 92 -4.52 -7.44 0.00
CA LEU A 92 -5.16 -6.18 0.35
C LEU A 92 -6.66 -6.33 0.67
N LEU A 93 -7.33 -7.36 0.14
CA LEU A 93 -8.73 -7.64 0.41
C LEU A 93 -8.93 -8.45 1.69
N SER A 94 -8.12 -9.47 1.95
CA SER A 94 -8.30 -10.35 3.12
C SER A 94 -7.82 -9.70 4.42
N THR A 95 -6.66 -9.04 4.39
CA THR A 95 -5.99 -8.53 5.60
C THR A 95 -6.83 -7.53 6.40
N PRO A 96 -7.40 -6.45 5.82
CA PRO A 96 -8.07 -5.44 6.63
C PRO A 96 -9.44 -5.87 7.17
N GLN A 97 -9.99 -6.99 6.70
CA GLN A 97 -11.28 -7.52 7.16
C GLN A 97 -11.14 -8.36 8.43
N THR A 98 -9.94 -8.90 8.67
CA THR A 98 -9.62 -9.83 9.75
C THR A 98 -8.42 -9.34 10.54
N GLY A 99 -8.13 -10.03 11.64
CA GLY A 99 -7.00 -9.76 12.49
C GLY A 99 -7.19 -10.53 13.78
N VAL A 100 -6.12 -10.96 14.42
CA VAL A 100 -6.21 -11.70 15.69
C VAL A 100 -6.96 -10.88 16.74
N ASP A 101 -6.71 -9.58 16.77
CA ASP A 101 -7.39 -8.57 17.59
C ASP A 101 -8.89 -8.46 17.24
N SER A 102 -9.23 -8.29 15.96
CA SER A 102 -10.63 -8.14 15.55
C SER A 102 -11.43 -9.43 15.75
N ILE A 103 -10.83 -10.60 15.58
CA ILE A 103 -11.47 -11.90 15.83
C ILE A 103 -11.81 -12.07 17.31
N LEU A 104 -10.89 -11.71 18.21
CA LEU A 104 -11.13 -11.75 19.66
C LEU A 104 -12.28 -10.81 20.07
N VAL A 105 -12.29 -9.58 19.56
CA VAL A 105 -13.38 -8.61 19.84
C VAL A 105 -14.72 -9.09 19.24
N THR A 106 -14.68 -9.69 18.05
CA THR A 106 -15.88 -10.28 17.43
C THR A 106 -16.40 -11.43 18.27
N TRP A 107 -15.52 -12.29 18.79
CA TRP A 107 -15.90 -13.42 19.62
C TRP A 107 -16.62 -12.98 20.89
N THR A 108 -16.13 -11.92 21.54
CA THR A 108 -16.73 -11.42 22.78
C THR A 108 -18.04 -10.66 22.55
N MET A 109 -18.16 -9.90 21.45
CA MET A 109 -19.33 -9.02 21.23
C MET A 109 -20.41 -9.62 20.33
N LEU A 110 -20.03 -10.31 19.26
CA LEU A 110 -20.93 -10.87 18.24
C LEU A 110 -21.04 -12.40 18.33
N GLY A 111 -20.23 -13.01 19.20
CA GLY A 111 -20.22 -14.44 19.44
C GLY A 111 -19.29 -15.24 18.51
N PRO A 112 -19.11 -16.54 18.82
CA PRO A 112 -18.18 -17.42 18.11
C PRO A 112 -18.56 -17.62 16.64
N PHE A 113 -19.85 -17.55 16.31
CA PHE A 113 -20.34 -17.74 14.94
C PHE A 113 -19.79 -16.66 14.00
N PHE A 114 -19.93 -15.37 14.36
CA PHE A 114 -19.34 -14.27 13.60
C PHE A 114 -17.81 -14.31 13.60
N ALA A 115 -17.19 -14.67 14.72
CA ALA A 115 -15.74 -14.73 14.83
C ALA A 115 -15.09 -15.75 13.89
N VAL A 116 -15.79 -16.85 13.59
CA VAL A 116 -15.37 -17.86 12.60
C VAL A 116 -15.74 -17.43 11.18
N PHE A 117 -16.94 -16.90 10.97
CA PHE A 117 -17.43 -16.56 9.63
C PHE A 117 -16.62 -15.43 8.98
N ARG A 118 -16.16 -14.43 9.76
CA ARG A 118 -15.38 -13.30 9.24
C ARG A 118 -14.07 -13.72 8.56
N PRO A 119 -13.20 -14.56 9.17
CA PRO A 119 -12.04 -15.15 8.49
C PRO A 119 -12.35 -15.85 7.16
N PHE A 120 -13.42 -16.63 7.11
CA PHE A 120 -13.83 -17.31 5.88
C PHE A 120 -14.32 -16.33 4.82
N ALA A 121 -15.12 -15.33 5.20
CA ALA A 121 -15.57 -14.28 4.29
C ALA A 121 -14.39 -13.46 3.73
N ALA A 122 -13.39 -13.15 4.57
CA ALA A 122 -12.19 -12.45 4.16
C ALA A 122 -11.30 -13.27 3.22
N LEU A 123 -11.12 -14.57 3.50
CA LEU A 123 -10.43 -15.50 2.61
C LEU A 123 -11.14 -15.53 1.24
N PHE A 124 -12.46 -15.71 1.25
CA PHE A 124 -13.25 -15.81 0.02
C PHE A 124 -13.22 -14.50 -0.78
N THR A 125 -13.35 -13.35 -0.13
CA THR A 125 -13.25 -12.03 -0.77
C THR A 125 -11.87 -11.83 -1.40
N GLY A 126 -10.80 -12.21 -0.69
CA GLY A 126 -9.43 -12.16 -1.21
C GLY A 126 -9.24 -13.05 -2.45
N LEU A 127 -9.71 -14.30 -2.39
CA LEU A 127 -9.65 -15.23 -3.52
C LEU A 127 -10.43 -14.73 -4.73
N LEU A 128 -11.65 -14.26 -4.54
CA LEU A 128 -12.48 -13.71 -5.62
C LEU A 128 -11.82 -12.50 -6.27
N GLY A 129 -11.31 -11.55 -5.49
CA GLY A 129 -10.71 -10.34 -6.05
C GLY A 129 -9.37 -10.60 -6.70
N GLY A 130 -8.54 -11.46 -6.11
CA GLY A 130 -7.30 -11.90 -6.73
C GLY A 130 -7.53 -12.63 -8.05
N ALA A 131 -8.52 -13.54 -8.09
CA ALA A 131 -8.92 -14.23 -9.32
C ALA A 131 -9.47 -13.26 -10.38
N ALA A 132 -10.34 -12.33 -9.99
CA ALA A 132 -10.90 -11.33 -10.89
C ALA A 132 -9.81 -10.42 -11.48
N VAL A 133 -8.85 -9.96 -10.66
CA VAL A 133 -7.71 -9.18 -11.16
C VAL A 133 -6.84 -10.01 -12.08
N GLN A 134 -6.59 -11.28 -11.77
CA GLN A 134 -5.81 -12.17 -12.65
C GLN A 134 -6.44 -12.35 -14.03
N LEU A 135 -7.77 -12.38 -14.11
CA LEU A 135 -8.53 -12.57 -15.35
C LEU A 135 -8.65 -11.28 -16.17
N PHE A 136 -8.95 -10.15 -15.52
CA PHE A 136 -9.34 -8.91 -16.20
C PHE A 136 -8.24 -7.84 -16.25
N VAL A 137 -7.18 -7.98 -15.45
CA VAL A 137 -6.06 -7.05 -15.44
C VAL A 137 -4.81 -7.80 -15.89
N PRO A 138 -4.31 -7.55 -17.11
CA PRO A 138 -3.03 -8.07 -17.52
C PRO A 138 -1.97 -7.70 -16.49
N ASP A 139 -1.31 -8.70 -15.93
CA ASP A 139 -0.09 -8.46 -15.18
C ASP A 139 1.01 -8.27 -16.22
N GLU A 140 1.20 -7.02 -16.62
CA GLU A 140 2.47 -6.60 -17.20
C GLU A 140 3.48 -6.82 -16.08
N HIS A 141 4.11 -7.99 -16.08
CA HIS A 141 5.39 -8.14 -15.45
C HIS A 141 6.24 -7.00 -16.02
N ARG A 142 6.48 -5.94 -15.24
CA ARG A 142 7.70 -5.19 -15.42
C ARG A 142 8.82 -6.18 -15.12
N LEU A 143 9.25 -6.89 -16.15
CA LEU A 143 10.62 -7.35 -16.32
C LEU A 143 11.51 -6.11 -16.49
N SER A 144 11.49 -5.23 -15.50
CA SER A 144 12.37 -4.08 -15.37
C SER A 144 12.90 -4.17 -13.96
N GLY A 145 13.89 -5.04 -13.79
CA GLY A 145 14.46 -5.36 -12.49
C GLY A 145 14.98 -6.79 -12.30
N ALA A 146 15.08 -7.61 -13.36
CA ALA A 146 16.24 -8.49 -13.44
C ALA A 146 17.44 -7.58 -13.76
N SER A 147 17.91 -6.84 -12.75
CA SER A 147 19.30 -6.45 -12.74
C SER A 147 20.06 -7.74 -12.52
N ASP A 148 20.69 -8.22 -13.57
CA ASP A 148 21.78 -9.18 -13.45
C ASP A 148 22.71 -8.72 -12.31
N GLY A 149 22.88 -9.59 -11.31
CA GLY A 149 24.16 -9.71 -10.62
C GLY A 149 24.64 -8.63 -9.64
N LYS A 150 23.79 -7.83 -8.99
CA LYS A 150 24.19 -7.18 -7.71
C LYS A 150 22.99 -6.87 -6.81
N ALA A 151 22.83 -7.68 -5.76
CA ALA A 151 22.14 -7.20 -4.57
C ALA A 151 22.79 -5.87 -4.14
N PRO A 152 22.03 -4.81 -3.79
CA PRO A 152 22.62 -3.65 -3.16
C PRO A 152 23.48 -4.17 -1.99
N ALA A 153 24.76 -3.77 -1.96
CA ALA A 153 25.75 -4.26 -1.01
C ALA A 153 25.07 -4.42 0.36
N GLN A 154 24.83 -5.67 0.76
CA GLN A 154 24.06 -5.91 1.97
C GLN A 154 24.82 -5.21 3.10
N PRO A 155 24.17 -4.36 3.90
CA PRO A 155 24.86 -3.70 4.98
C PRO A 155 25.51 -4.78 5.85
N VAL A 156 26.83 -4.72 6.01
CA VAL A 156 27.57 -5.71 6.77
C VAL A 156 27.23 -5.48 8.24
N GLY A 157 26.28 -6.26 8.77
CA GLY A 157 25.85 -6.22 10.17
C GLY A 157 24.37 -5.92 10.38
N LEU A 158 23.84 -6.39 11.53
CA LEU A 158 22.44 -6.21 11.95
C LEU A 158 22.04 -4.72 12.01
N ALA A 159 22.95 -3.85 12.47
CA ALA A 159 22.72 -2.41 12.57
C ALA A 159 22.52 -1.76 11.19
N GLY A 160 23.30 -2.18 10.19
CA GLY A 160 23.16 -1.66 8.82
C GLY A 160 21.85 -2.12 8.16
N ARG A 161 21.45 -3.38 8.40
CA ARG A 161 20.16 -3.92 7.94
C ARG A 161 18.98 -3.19 8.58
N LEU A 162 19.04 -2.93 9.89
CA LEU A 162 18.01 -2.17 10.59
C LEU A 162 17.94 -0.71 10.11
N ALA A 163 19.08 -0.07 9.88
CA ALA A 163 19.13 1.29 9.34
C ALA A 163 18.54 1.37 7.92
N ALA A 164 18.80 0.37 7.07
CA ALA A 164 18.20 0.27 5.74
C ALA A 164 16.68 0.07 5.81
N ALA A 165 16.21 -0.79 6.71
CA ALA A 165 14.79 -1.04 6.95
C ALA A 165 14.06 0.22 7.43
N LEU A 166 14.62 0.93 8.41
CA LEU A 166 14.08 2.19 8.92
C LEU A 166 14.09 3.28 7.87
N ARG A 167 15.18 3.40 7.09
CA ARG A 167 15.25 4.38 5.99
C ARG A 167 14.18 4.10 4.95
N TYR A 168 14.04 2.86 4.50
CA TYR A 168 13.02 2.52 3.52
C TYR A 168 11.60 2.75 4.05
N GLY A 169 11.31 2.23 5.26
CA GLY A 169 10.02 2.34 5.91
C GLY A 169 9.58 3.78 6.19
N LEU A 170 10.47 4.60 6.77
CA LEU A 170 10.13 5.95 7.24
C LEU A 170 10.47 7.08 6.26
N THR A 171 11.15 6.81 5.14
CA THR A 171 11.51 7.88 4.19
C THR A 171 11.07 7.62 2.76
N THR A 172 11.28 6.44 2.19
CA THR A 172 10.92 6.17 0.79
C THR A 172 9.45 5.81 0.64
N LEU A 173 8.93 4.88 1.45
CA LEU A 173 7.52 4.49 1.37
C LEU A 173 6.56 5.68 1.62
N PRO A 174 6.75 6.53 2.65
CA PRO A 174 5.87 7.67 2.88
C PRO A 174 5.96 8.71 1.77
N ALA A 175 7.11 8.85 1.09
CA ALA A 175 7.26 9.76 -0.06
C ALA A 175 6.38 9.29 -1.23
N ASP A 176 6.38 7.99 -1.49
CA ASP A 176 5.70 7.38 -2.62
C ASP A 176 4.18 7.43 -2.46
N ILE A 177 3.66 7.10 -1.27
CA ILE A 177 2.21 6.99 -1.04
C ILE A 177 1.61 8.22 -0.37
N GLY A 178 2.42 9.11 0.19
CA GLY A 178 1.95 10.07 1.18
C GLY A 178 0.96 11.10 0.67
N ARG A 179 1.13 11.55 -0.59
CA ARG A 179 0.17 12.45 -1.24
C ARG A 179 -1.21 11.81 -1.40
N ALA A 180 -1.27 10.52 -1.76
CA ALA A 180 -2.54 9.82 -1.92
C ALA A 180 -3.22 9.59 -0.57
N LEU A 181 -2.43 9.22 0.45
CA LEU A 181 -2.90 9.05 1.82
C LEU A 181 -3.49 10.35 2.39
N LEU A 182 -2.81 11.49 2.21
CA LEU A 182 -3.28 12.79 2.68
C LEU A 182 -4.58 13.21 2.00
N ILE A 183 -4.71 13.01 0.68
CA ILE A 183 -5.97 13.26 -0.04
C ILE A 183 -7.09 12.40 0.54
N GLY A 184 -6.83 11.11 0.76
CA GLY A 184 -7.81 10.20 1.34
C GLY A 184 -8.23 10.58 2.76
N LEU A 185 -7.32 11.06 3.59
CA LEU A 185 -7.58 11.48 4.97
C LEU A 185 -8.41 12.76 5.04
N VAL A 186 -8.16 13.72 4.14
CA VAL A 186 -9.01 14.92 4.00
C VAL A 186 -10.41 14.55 3.53
N ILE A 187 -10.54 13.66 2.54
CA ILE A 187 -11.86 13.16 2.11
C ILE A 187 -12.60 12.48 3.26
N ALA A 188 -11.90 11.67 4.06
CA ALA A 188 -12.48 11.03 5.24
C ALA A 188 -12.96 12.06 6.29
N GLY A 189 -12.18 13.12 6.55
CA GLY A 189 -12.59 14.21 7.44
C GLY A 189 -13.82 14.98 6.93
N ILE A 190 -13.94 15.19 5.62
CA ILE A 190 -15.14 15.80 5.00
C ILE A 190 -16.35 14.88 5.18
N LEU A 191 -16.21 13.58 4.91
CA LEU A 191 -17.31 12.62 5.05
C LEU A 191 -17.76 12.50 6.51
N GLY A 192 -16.82 12.44 7.46
CA GLY A 192 -17.12 12.42 8.89
C GLY A 192 -17.86 13.68 9.38
N ALA A 193 -17.53 14.85 8.82
CA ALA A 193 -18.21 16.10 9.16
C ALA A 193 -19.62 16.23 8.53
N VAL A 194 -19.88 15.52 7.42
CA VAL A 194 -21.12 15.68 6.62
C VAL A 194 -22.15 14.58 6.90
N ILE A 195 -21.74 13.38 7.36
CA ILE A 195 -22.64 12.24 7.57
C ILE A 195 -23.12 12.21 9.03
N PRO A 196 -24.38 12.59 9.33
CA PRO A 196 -24.93 12.51 10.68
C PRO A 196 -25.15 11.05 11.11
N ALA A 197 -24.89 10.74 12.39
CA ALA A 197 -25.04 9.40 12.95
C ALA A 197 -26.49 8.89 12.91
N ASP A 198 -27.46 9.81 12.89
CA ASP A 198 -28.90 9.52 12.93
C ASP A 198 -29.48 9.21 11.54
N PHE A 199 -28.67 9.22 10.47
CA PHE A 199 -29.10 8.96 9.10
C PHE A 199 -29.74 7.57 8.91
N LEU A 200 -29.43 6.63 9.81
CA LEU A 200 -29.91 5.25 9.76
C LEU A 200 -31.21 5.02 10.54
N ASP A 201 -31.67 5.99 11.32
CA ASP A 201 -32.90 5.85 12.10
C ASP A 201 -34.13 5.84 11.16
N GLY A 202 -34.83 4.71 11.13
CA GLY A 202 -36.06 4.50 10.36
C GLY A 202 -35.91 3.73 9.04
N TYR A 203 -34.69 3.50 8.54
CA TYR A 203 -34.44 2.74 7.29
C TYR A 203 -33.86 1.33 7.50
N LEU A 204 -33.59 0.95 8.76
CA LEU A 204 -33.08 -0.36 9.15
C LEU A 204 -34.20 -1.43 9.11
N GLY A 205 -34.52 -1.90 7.90
CA GLY A 205 -35.44 -3.02 7.68
C GLY A 205 -34.76 -4.40 7.72
N ARG A 206 -35.54 -5.46 7.41
CA ARG A 206 -35.01 -6.81 7.16
C ARG A 206 -34.81 -7.06 5.66
N GLY A 207 -33.79 -7.83 5.29
CA GLY A 207 -33.56 -8.30 3.92
C GLY A 207 -32.53 -7.49 3.12
N ALA A 208 -32.49 -7.69 1.80
CA ALA A 208 -31.43 -7.15 0.93
C ALA A 208 -31.25 -5.61 1.00
N LEU A 209 -32.30 -4.86 1.34
CA LEU A 209 -32.25 -3.41 1.45
C LEU A 209 -31.36 -2.94 2.61
N SER A 210 -31.42 -3.61 3.77
CA SER A 210 -30.57 -3.24 4.92
C SER A 210 -29.10 -3.54 4.66
N ILE A 211 -28.81 -4.64 3.96
CA ILE A 211 -27.48 -5.00 3.49
C ILE A 211 -26.94 -3.90 2.57
N LEU A 212 -27.74 -3.47 1.58
CA LEU A 212 -27.35 -2.43 0.64
C LEU A 212 -27.10 -1.09 1.34
N LEU A 213 -27.98 -0.69 2.26
CA LEU A 213 -27.82 0.54 3.05
C LEU A 213 -26.53 0.48 3.90
N MET A 214 -26.30 -0.63 4.59
CA MET A 214 -25.08 -0.84 5.39
C MET A 214 -23.80 -0.82 4.55
N MET A 215 -23.86 -1.31 3.30
CA MET A 215 -22.74 -1.20 2.37
C MET A 215 -22.52 0.24 1.91
N ILE A 216 -23.59 0.96 1.56
CA ILE A 216 -23.49 2.37 1.13
C ILE A 216 -22.90 3.24 2.25
N VAL A 217 -23.24 2.93 3.50
CA VAL A 217 -22.69 3.61 4.67
C VAL A 217 -21.28 3.10 5.01
N GLY A 218 -21.04 1.80 4.92
CA GLY A 218 -19.73 1.19 5.21
C GLY A 218 -18.63 1.62 4.25
N ILE A 219 -18.89 1.61 2.93
CA ILE A 219 -17.86 1.86 1.90
C ILE A 219 -17.15 3.23 2.06
N PRO A 220 -17.86 4.33 2.37
CA PRO A 220 -17.23 5.63 2.59
C PRO A 220 -16.61 5.79 3.98
N ILE A 221 -17.10 5.05 4.99
CA ILE A 221 -16.70 5.22 6.39
C ILE A 221 -15.30 4.63 6.62
N TYR A 222 -14.43 5.47 7.17
CA TYR A 222 -13.07 5.07 7.52
C TYR A 222 -13.03 4.48 8.94
N VAL A 223 -13.40 3.21 9.09
CA VAL A 223 -13.38 2.52 10.40
C VAL A 223 -12.54 1.24 10.30
N CYS A 224 -11.65 1.03 11.28
CA CYS A 224 -10.82 -0.16 11.35
C CYS A 224 -11.62 -1.41 11.75
N ALA A 225 -11.09 -2.60 11.45
CA ALA A 225 -11.77 -3.87 11.71
C ALA A 225 -12.21 -4.06 13.16
N THR A 226 -11.42 -3.59 14.14
CA THR A 226 -11.75 -3.65 15.57
C THR A 226 -12.85 -2.68 15.95
N ALA A 227 -12.75 -1.40 15.56
CA ALA A 227 -13.76 -0.39 15.87
C ALA A 227 -15.09 -0.62 15.12
N SER A 228 -15.08 -1.32 13.99
CA SER A 228 -16.31 -1.66 13.26
C SER A 228 -17.18 -2.70 13.98
N VAL A 229 -16.60 -3.49 14.91
CA VAL A 229 -17.34 -4.55 15.63
C VAL A 229 -18.37 -3.98 16.61
N PRO A 230 -18.02 -3.06 17.53
CA PRO A 230 -19.00 -2.42 18.39
C PRO A 230 -20.09 -1.69 17.58
N VAL A 231 -19.71 -1.02 16.49
CA VAL A 231 -20.66 -0.31 15.61
C VAL A 231 -21.64 -1.30 14.97
N ALA A 232 -21.16 -2.42 14.45
CA ALA A 232 -21.99 -3.48 13.91
C ALA A 232 -22.93 -4.09 14.96
N ALA A 233 -22.44 -4.31 16.19
CA ALA A 233 -23.26 -4.78 17.30
C ALA A 233 -24.38 -3.78 17.64
N SER A 234 -24.06 -2.48 17.70
CA SER A 234 -25.05 -1.40 17.89
C SER A 234 -26.12 -1.40 16.80
N PHE A 235 -25.76 -1.64 15.54
CA PHE A 235 -26.76 -1.74 14.48
C PHE A 235 -27.67 -2.96 14.63
N ILE A 236 -27.14 -4.12 15.04
CA ILE A 236 -27.98 -5.30 15.34
C ILE A 236 -28.96 -4.99 16.47
N PHE A 237 -28.53 -4.28 17.51
CA PHE A 237 -29.42 -3.82 18.58
C PHE A 237 -30.52 -2.87 18.11
N LEU A 238 -30.21 -1.98 17.17
CA LEU A 238 -31.18 -1.09 16.52
C LEU A 238 -32.09 -1.82 15.52
N GLY A 239 -31.92 -3.13 15.34
CA GLY A 239 -32.78 -3.98 14.52
C GLY A 239 -32.23 -4.33 13.14
N ALA A 240 -30.97 -3.98 12.83
CA ALA A 240 -30.33 -4.42 11.59
C ALA A 240 -30.21 -5.96 11.54
N SER A 241 -30.31 -6.53 10.33
CA SER A 241 -30.09 -7.96 10.18
C SER A 241 -28.61 -8.33 10.40
N PRO A 242 -28.31 -9.55 10.90
CA PRO A 242 -26.95 -10.04 11.06
C PRO A 242 -26.13 -9.95 9.76
N GLY A 243 -26.76 -10.24 8.63
CA GLY A 243 -26.17 -10.12 7.31
C GLY A 243 -25.82 -8.69 6.94
N ALA A 244 -26.65 -7.71 7.31
CA ALA A 244 -26.35 -6.29 7.10
C ALA A 244 -25.15 -5.84 7.95
N ALA A 245 -25.07 -6.30 9.20
CA ALA A 245 -23.91 -6.07 10.06
C ALA A 245 -22.64 -6.71 9.49
N LEU A 246 -22.71 -7.94 8.97
CA LEU A 246 -21.57 -8.57 8.30
C LEU A 246 -21.14 -7.80 7.05
N ALA A 247 -22.09 -7.36 6.23
CA ALA A 247 -21.78 -6.58 5.03
C ALA A 247 -21.05 -5.27 5.37
N PHE A 248 -21.43 -4.61 6.46
CA PHE A 248 -20.68 -3.48 7.03
C PHE A 248 -19.28 -3.89 7.50
N LEU A 249 -19.13 -5.01 8.21
CA LEU A 249 -17.84 -5.54 8.70
C LEU A 249 -16.88 -6.00 7.59
N ILE A 250 -17.40 -6.30 6.40
CA ILE A 250 -16.61 -6.58 5.19
C ILE A 250 -16.27 -5.27 4.49
N ALA A 251 -17.28 -4.44 4.19
CA ALA A 251 -17.10 -3.25 3.37
C ALA A 251 -16.32 -2.13 4.08
N GLY A 252 -16.67 -1.80 5.33
CA GLY A 252 -16.08 -0.68 6.07
C GLY A 252 -14.57 -0.81 6.25
N PRO A 253 -14.06 -1.91 6.82
CA PRO A 253 -12.62 -2.08 6.98
C PRO A 253 -11.89 -2.25 5.64
N ALA A 254 -12.51 -2.86 4.63
CA ALA A 254 -11.84 -3.13 3.35
C ALA A 254 -11.79 -1.93 2.41
N THR A 255 -12.71 -0.96 2.52
CA THR A 255 -12.83 0.15 1.57
C THR A 255 -12.86 1.49 2.26
N ASN A 256 -12.15 2.44 1.68
CA ASN A 256 -12.26 3.85 2.00
C ASN A 256 -11.61 4.70 0.88
N ALA A 257 -11.80 6.01 0.92
CA ALA A 257 -11.25 6.91 -0.10
C ALA A 257 -9.71 6.82 -0.22
N ALA A 258 -8.97 6.66 0.89
CA ALA A 258 -7.51 6.59 0.89
C ALA A 258 -6.99 5.28 0.27
N THR A 259 -7.59 4.14 0.62
CA THR A 259 -7.26 2.82 0.08
C THR A 259 -7.55 2.77 -1.42
N LEU A 260 -8.73 3.20 -1.86
CA LEU A 260 -9.11 3.16 -3.27
C LEU A 260 -8.21 4.06 -4.15
N THR A 261 -7.91 5.27 -3.69
CA THR A 261 -7.00 6.17 -4.42
C THR A 261 -5.58 5.62 -4.49
N THR A 262 -5.11 4.98 -3.42
CA THR A 262 -3.76 4.41 -3.37
C THR A 262 -3.65 3.14 -4.21
N ILE A 263 -4.64 2.24 -4.17
CA ILE A 263 -4.71 1.04 -5.02
C ILE A 263 -4.76 1.45 -6.50
N ALA A 264 -5.54 2.48 -6.84
CA ALA A 264 -5.62 2.99 -8.20
C ALA A 264 -4.26 3.51 -8.71
N ARG A 265 -3.40 4.04 -7.82
CA ARG A 265 -2.03 4.46 -8.17
C ARG A 265 -1.05 3.29 -8.28
N ILE A 266 -1.10 2.33 -7.36
CA ILE A 266 -0.11 1.23 -7.29
C ILE A 266 -0.43 0.10 -8.28
N LEU A 267 -1.68 -0.35 -8.32
CA LEU A 267 -2.13 -1.48 -9.13
C LEU A 267 -2.81 -1.05 -10.44
N GLY A 268 -3.21 0.22 -10.53
CA GLY A 268 -3.92 0.80 -11.68
C GLY A 268 -5.44 0.87 -11.48
N ARG A 269 -6.08 1.77 -12.23
CA ARG A 269 -7.53 2.06 -12.11
C ARG A 269 -8.42 0.83 -12.32
N ARG A 270 -8.10 -0.03 -13.29
CA ARG A 270 -8.87 -1.26 -13.56
C ARG A 270 -8.86 -2.20 -12.35
N ALA A 271 -7.70 -2.39 -11.73
CA ALA A 271 -7.58 -3.21 -10.51
C ALA A 271 -8.34 -2.60 -9.33
N ALA A 272 -8.32 -1.27 -9.17
CA ALA A 272 -9.09 -0.59 -8.12
C ALA A 272 -10.61 -0.73 -8.28
N VAL A 273 -11.12 -0.67 -9.52
CA VAL A 273 -12.55 -0.90 -9.79
C VAL A 273 -12.94 -2.35 -9.49
N ILE A 274 -12.13 -3.32 -9.91
CA ILE A 274 -12.37 -4.74 -9.60
C ILE A 274 -12.31 -4.99 -8.09
N PHE A 275 -11.37 -4.35 -7.39
CA PHE A 275 -11.29 -4.41 -5.93
C PHE A 275 -12.60 -3.94 -5.29
N LEU A 276 -13.09 -2.75 -5.66
CA LEU A 276 -14.34 -2.20 -5.12
C LEU A 276 -15.55 -3.09 -5.44
N LEU A 277 -15.67 -3.56 -6.68
CA LEU A 277 -16.76 -4.46 -7.09
C LEU A 277 -16.70 -5.80 -6.34
N THR A 278 -15.51 -6.34 -6.12
CA THR A 278 -15.33 -7.58 -5.35
C THR A 278 -15.77 -7.39 -3.92
N VAL A 279 -15.38 -6.31 -3.25
CA VAL A 279 -15.84 -6.00 -1.89
C VAL A 279 -17.36 -5.87 -1.87
N ALA A 280 -17.95 -5.15 -2.82
CA ALA A 280 -19.39 -4.96 -2.87
C ALA A 280 -20.15 -6.29 -3.06
N VAL A 281 -19.73 -7.10 -4.04
CA VAL A 281 -20.36 -8.40 -4.31
C VAL A 281 -20.17 -9.37 -3.15
N SER A 282 -18.99 -9.40 -2.54
CA SER A 282 -18.70 -10.31 -1.43
C SER A 282 -19.41 -9.89 -0.14
N ALA A 283 -19.52 -8.58 0.13
CA ALA A 283 -20.28 -8.05 1.25
C ALA A 283 -21.78 -8.34 1.08
N PHE A 284 -22.34 -8.10 -0.11
CA PHE A 284 -23.75 -8.35 -0.38
C PHE A 284 -24.08 -9.84 -0.34
N GLY A 285 -23.30 -10.67 -1.04
CA GLY A 285 -23.49 -12.12 -1.08
C GLY A 285 -23.24 -12.78 0.28
N GLY A 286 -22.20 -12.36 0.99
CA GLY A 286 -21.92 -12.82 2.36
C GLY A 286 -23.02 -12.43 3.34
N GLY A 287 -23.55 -11.20 3.24
CA GLY A 287 -24.67 -10.74 4.04
C GLY A 287 -25.94 -11.56 3.78
N LEU A 288 -26.30 -11.79 2.51
CA LEU A 288 -27.45 -12.62 2.14
C LEU A 288 -27.29 -14.06 2.61
N LEU A 289 -26.09 -14.63 2.44
CA LEU A 289 -25.78 -15.97 2.90
C LEU A 289 -25.91 -16.07 4.42
N LEU A 290 -25.43 -15.07 5.16
CA LEU A 290 -25.55 -15.06 6.62
C LEU A 290 -27.00 -14.93 7.08
N ASP A 291 -27.79 -14.04 6.47
CA ASP A 291 -29.22 -13.91 6.77
C ASP A 291 -29.97 -15.22 6.44
N PHE A 292 -29.58 -15.92 5.37
CA PHE A 292 -30.13 -17.24 5.02
C PHE A 292 -29.74 -18.34 6.00
N LEU A 293 -28.50 -18.35 6.49
CA LEU A 293 -28.00 -19.35 7.45
C LEU A 293 -28.46 -19.05 8.88
N SER A 294 -28.79 -17.80 9.19
CA SER A 294 -29.16 -17.34 10.53
C SER A 294 -30.58 -16.74 10.63
N PRO A 295 -31.64 -17.39 10.13
CA PRO A 295 -33.02 -16.90 10.32
C PRO A 295 -33.44 -16.88 11.80
N ARG A 296 -32.66 -17.50 12.70
CA ARG A 296 -32.79 -17.47 14.17
C ARG A 296 -31.58 -16.84 14.87
N ALA A 297 -31.00 -15.76 14.32
CA ALA A 297 -29.82 -15.13 14.89
C ALA A 297 -29.97 -14.61 16.34
N GLY A 298 -31.20 -14.44 16.83
CA GLY A 298 -31.47 -14.11 18.23
C GLY A 298 -30.97 -15.17 19.23
N ASP A 299 -30.75 -16.41 18.80
CA ASP A 299 -30.31 -17.51 19.68
C ASP A 299 -28.77 -17.58 19.84
N TRP A 300 -28.01 -16.92 18.96
CA TRP A 300 -26.55 -17.08 18.84
C TRP A 300 -25.75 -15.85 19.26
N LEU A 301 -26.40 -14.68 19.36
CA LEU A 301 -25.76 -13.52 19.98
C LEU A 301 -25.73 -13.76 21.49
N PRO A 302 -24.55 -13.75 22.14
CA PRO A 302 -24.51 -13.67 23.59
C PRO A 302 -25.29 -12.43 24.01
N PHE A 303 -26.15 -12.57 25.02
CA PHE A 303 -26.88 -11.48 25.64
C PHE A 303 -25.86 -10.40 26.01
N LEU A 304 -25.85 -9.29 25.27
CA LEU A 304 -24.95 -8.17 25.50
C LEU A 304 -25.36 -7.48 26.81
N SER A 305 -24.87 -8.01 27.92
CA SER A 305 -24.92 -7.38 29.22
C SER A 305 -23.86 -6.28 29.26
N GLY A 306 -24.33 -5.04 29.09
CA GLY A 306 -23.70 -3.81 29.61
C GLY A 306 -22.23 -3.58 29.26
N THR A 307 -21.95 -3.05 28.07
CA THR A 307 -20.73 -2.27 27.84
C THR A 307 -21.15 -0.89 27.36
N GLY A 308 -20.98 0.09 28.25
CA GLY A 308 -21.39 1.47 28.05
C GLY A 308 -20.66 2.17 26.91
N HIS A 309 -21.26 3.30 26.51
CA HIS A 309 -20.70 4.27 25.59
C HIS A 309 -19.38 4.85 26.13
N HIS A 310 -18.26 4.19 25.82
CA HIS A 310 -16.97 4.82 25.95
C HIS A 310 -16.76 5.70 24.73
N HIS A 311 -17.03 7.00 24.88
CA HIS A 311 -16.43 8.01 24.04
C HIS A 311 -14.92 7.95 24.30
N GLU A 312 -14.23 7.14 23.50
CA GLU A 312 -12.78 6.99 23.56
C GLU A 312 -12.16 8.34 23.16
N GLN A 313 -11.86 9.14 24.19
CA GLN A 313 -11.09 10.35 24.00
C GLN A 313 -9.74 9.97 23.44
N VAL A 314 -9.31 10.72 22.43
CA VAL A 314 -7.99 10.53 21.82
C VAL A 314 -6.95 10.66 22.94
N VAL A 315 -6.21 9.59 23.16
CA VAL A 315 -5.28 9.52 24.28
C VAL A 315 -4.05 10.37 23.92
N TRP A 316 -3.38 10.97 24.90
CA TRP A 316 -2.24 11.89 24.65
C TRP A 316 -1.14 11.31 23.74
N TRP A 317 -0.91 10.00 23.80
CA TRP A 317 0.10 9.32 22.97
C TRP A 317 -0.32 9.19 21.50
N GLU A 318 -1.61 9.14 21.19
CA GLU A 318 -2.13 9.13 19.81
C GLU A 318 -1.87 10.48 19.13
N HIS A 319 -2.00 11.58 19.87
CA HIS A 319 -1.60 12.90 19.39
C HIS A 319 -0.10 12.98 19.09
N LEU A 320 0.75 12.38 19.94
CA LEU A 320 2.19 12.30 19.69
C LEU A 320 2.52 11.46 18.46
N ALA A 321 1.84 10.32 18.29
CA ALA A 321 1.96 9.50 17.08
C ALA A 321 1.52 10.29 15.84
N GLY A 322 0.42 11.04 15.94
CA GLY A 322 -0.09 11.96 14.91
C GLY A 322 0.96 12.98 14.47
N LEU A 323 1.56 13.68 15.42
CA LEU A 323 2.66 14.61 15.17
C LEU A 323 3.87 13.91 14.53
N GLY A 324 4.21 12.71 15.01
CA GLY A 324 5.30 11.89 14.45
C GLY A 324 5.03 11.48 13.00
N LEU A 325 3.80 11.08 12.67
CA LEU A 325 3.41 10.76 11.30
C LEU A 325 3.51 12.00 10.41
N VAL A 326 2.96 13.14 10.83
CA VAL A 326 3.05 14.41 10.07
C VAL A 326 4.52 14.80 9.87
N LEU A 327 5.38 14.66 10.88
CA LEU A 327 6.81 14.89 10.75
C LEU A 327 7.45 13.96 9.72
N VAL A 328 7.15 12.66 9.77
CA VAL A 328 7.65 11.67 8.79
C VAL A 328 7.20 12.04 7.37
N MET A 329 5.92 12.38 7.18
CA MET A 329 5.39 12.73 5.86
C MET A 329 6.01 14.02 5.32
N THR A 330 6.12 15.05 6.16
CA THR A 330 6.69 16.35 5.80
C THR A 330 8.19 16.24 5.53
N GLN A 331 8.95 15.57 6.40
CA GLN A 331 10.38 15.33 6.21
C GLN A 331 10.66 14.51 4.94
N SER A 332 9.88 13.45 4.72
CA SER A 332 9.97 12.61 3.53
C SER A 332 9.70 13.43 2.27
N TRP A 333 8.60 14.17 2.24
CA TRP A 333 8.25 15.05 1.11
C TRP A 333 9.32 16.13 0.85
N TRP A 334 9.86 16.73 1.90
CA TRP A 334 10.86 17.79 1.80
C TRP A 334 12.21 17.26 1.32
N ARG A 335 12.61 16.05 1.73
CA ARG A 335 13.83 15.38 1.23
C ARG A 335 13.72 14.99 -0.23
N THR A 336 12.59 14.42 -0.66
CA THR A 336 12.37 14.10 -2.09
C THR A 336 12.36 15.37 -2.93
N ARG A 337 11.77 16.46 -2.42
CA ARG A 337 11.76 17.75 -3.12
C ARG A 337 13.13 18.42 -3.15
N ARG A 338 13.95 18.27 -2.09
CA ARG A 338 15.36 18.71 -2.09
C ARG A 338 16.23 17.87 -3.01
N GLN A 339 16.02 16.54 -3.08
CA GLN A 339 16.72 15.69 -4.03
C GLN A 339 16.34 16.02 -5.48
N ALA A 340 15.06 16.30 -5.75
CA ALA A 340 14.61 16.81 -7.04
C ALA A 340 15.21 18.20 -7.35
N ALA A 341 15.27 19.11 -6.37
CA ALA A 341 15.92 20.41 -6.53
C ALA A 341 17.44 20.30 -6.74
N CYS A 342 18.11 19.31 -6.12
CA CYS A 342 19.51 19.01 -6.39
C CYS A 342 19.73 18.43 -7.81
N CYS A 343 18.71 17.81 -8.42
CA CYS A 343 18.73 17.40 -9.82
C CYS A 343 18.44 18.56 -10.79
N ASP A 344 17.82 19.65 -10.32
CA ASP A 344 17.44 20.82 -11.13
C ASP A 344 18.38 22.03 -10.96
N GLY A 345 19.49 21.87 -10.21
CA GLY A 345 20.47 22.93 -9.98
C GLY A 345 20.08 23.88 -8.86
N GLU A 346 21.07 24.27 -8.06
CA GLU A 346 21.02 25.22 -6.93
C GLU A 346 20.63 24.65 -5.55
N CYS A 347 21.67 24.39 -4.74
CA CYS A 347 21.83 24.71 -3.30
C CYS A 347 23.13 24.03 -2.84
N GLY A 348 24.11 24.62 -2.14
CA GLY A 348 24.20 25.77 -1.24
C GLY A 348 25.36 25.45 -0.25
N PRO A 349 25.94 26.44 0.46
CA PRO A 349 27.30 26.32 0.99
C PRO A 349 27.37 25.42 2.23
N GLY A 350 28.12 24.32 2.18
CA GLY A 350 28.41 23.49 3.35
C GLY A 350 28.51 21.98 3.14
N GLY A 351 28.31 21.48 1.92
CA GLY A 351 28.62 20.09 1.56
C GLY A 351 30.02 19.98 0.97
N LYS A 352 30.75 18.91 1.29
CA LYS A 352 32.11 18.62 0.81
C LYS A 352 32.22 18.80 -0.71
N MET A 353 33.39 19.24 -1.16
CA MET A 353 33.73 19.52 -2.55
C MET A 353 33.53 18.27 -3.42
N ASP A 354 32.32 18.08 -3.93
CA ASP A 354 32.00 17.07 -4.93
C ASP A 354 32.70 17.48 -6.24
N ALA A 355 33.45 16.55 -6.84
CA ALA A 355 34.21 16.79 -8.06
C ALA A 355 33.28 17.30 -9.18
N PRO A 356 33.74 18.24 -10.03
CA PRO A 356 32.94 18.78 -11.12
C PRO A 356 32.41 17.65 -12.01
N LEU A 357 31.15 17.79 -12.46
CA LEU A 357 30.53 16.88 -13.43
C LEU A 357 31.39 16.90 -14.71
N GLN A 358 31.86 15.73 -15.11
CA GLN A 358 32.63 15.52 -16.33
C GLN A 358 31.66 15.05 -17.42
N ASP A 359 31.73 15.70 -18.58
CA ASP A 359 31.12 15.22 -19.80
C ASP A 359 32.22 14.58 -20.64
N LEU A 360 32.14 13.25 -20.77
CA LEU A 360 33.08 12.46 -21.55
C LEU A 360 32.37 11.94 -22.80
N GLU A 361 32.97 12.20 -23.96
CA GLU A 361 32.50 11.63 -25.23
C GLU A 361 33.45 10.53 -25.71
N PHE A 362 32.87 9.51 -26.33
CA PHE A 362 33.59 8.37 -26.91
C PHE A 362 33.02 8.07 -28.29
N THR A 363 33.89 7.60 -29.18
CA THR A 363 33.51 7.03 -30.47
C THR A 363 33.59 5.52 -30.35
N VAL A 364 32.48 4.83 -30.61
CA VAL A 364 32.40 3.37 -30.53
C VAL A 364 32.22 2.76 -31.91
N THR A 365 33.01 1.74 -32.18
CA THR A 365 33.05 1.00 -33.44
C THR A 365 32.43 -0.38 -33.27
N GLY A 366 31.69 -0.85 -34.28
CA GLY A 366 31.04 -2.17 -34.27
C GLY A 366 29.58 -2.20 -33.79
N ILE A 367 29.00 -1.06 -33.40
CA ILE A 367 27.56 -0.98 -33.08
C ILE A 367 26.76 -0.77 -34.37
N SER A 368 25.87 -1.70 -34.74
CA SER A 368 25.09 -1.63 -35.99
C SER A 368 23.58 -1.71 -35.81
N CYS A 369 23.10 -1.87 -34.57
CA CYS A 369 21.69 -2.15 -34.29
C CYS A 369 21.17 -1.44 -33.03
N SER A 370 19.86 -1.20 -32.95
CA SER A 370 19.21 -0.59 -31.77
C SER A 370 19.34 -1.41 -30.48
N HIS A 371 19.48 -2.73 -30.61
CA HIS A 371 19.76 -3.62 -29.48
C HIS A 371 21.22 -3.48 -28.97
N CYS A 372 22.14 -3.22 -29.90
CA CYS A 372 23.56 -3.07 -29.68
C CYS A 372 23.82 -1.74 -28.94
N SER A 373 23.20 -0.63 -29.38
CA SER A 373 23.27 0.65 -28.66
C SER A 373 22.57 0.61 -27.30
N GLY A 374 21.46 -0.13 -27.19
CA GLY A 374 20.79 -0.35 -25.92
C GLY A 374 21.68 -1.08 -24.90
N SER A 375 22.49 -2.04 -25.36
CA SER A 375 23.44 -2.78 -24.51
C SER A 375 24.59 -1.89 -24.03
N VAL A 376 25.16 -1.08 -24.93
CA VAL A 376 26.20 -0.10 -24.59
C VAL A 376 25.66 0.95 -23.62
N LYS A 377 24.46 1.49 -23.85
CA LYS A 377 23.84 2.47 -22.94
C LYS A 377 23.69 1.92 -21.52
N ARG A 378 23.18 0.69 -21.36
CA ARG A 378 23.02 0.06 -20.05
C ARG A 378 24.34 -0.13 -19.32
N ALA A 379 25.38 -0.59 -20.02
CA ALA A 379 26.72 -0.73 -19.42
C ALA A 379 27.28 0.61 -18.91
N MET A 380 26.96 1.72 -19.58
CA MET A 380 27.35 3.06 -19.11
C MET A 380 26.54 3.52 -17.89
N GLU A 381 25.23 3.22 -17.83
CA GLU A 381 24.38 3.53 -16.66
C GLU A 381 24.81 2.79 -15.39
N GLU A 382 25.51 1.66 -15.52
CA GLU A 382 26.01 0.84 -14.41
C GLU A 382 27.36 1.30 -13.84
N LEU A 383 28.08 2.21 -14.54
CA LEU A 383 29.39 2.68 -14.09
C LEU A 383 29.25 3.62 -12.87
N PRO A 384 30.09 3.44 -11.83
CA PRO A 384 30.06 4.30 -10.65
C PRO A 384 30.38 5.75 -11.04
N GLY A 385 29.54 6.68 -10.58
CA GLY A 385 29.68 8.11 -10.86
C GLY A 385 28.88 8.62 -12.04
N VAL A 386 28.32 7.75 -12.90
CA VAL A 386 27.49 8.17 -14.05
C VAL A 386 26.11 8.66 -13.59
N THR A 387 25.76 9.88 -13.99
CA THR A 387 24.47 10.53 -13.71
C THR A 387 23.56 10.57 -14.94
N ALA A 388 24.13 10.61 -16.15
CA ALA A 388 23.39 10.48 -17.40
C ALA A 388 24.29 9.92 -18.52
N CYS A 389 23.71 9.20 -19.48
CA CYS A 389 24.44 8.80 -20.69
C CYS A 389 23.51 8.66 -21.90
N GLY A 390 24.09 8.70 -23.09
CA GLY A 390 23.36 8.48 -24.33
C GLY A 390 24.24 7.87 -25.42
N VAL A 391 23.59 7.16 -26.34
CA VAL A 391 24.23 6.50 -27.48
C VAL A 391 23.52 6.93 -28.75
N ASP A 392 24.25 7.52 -29.68
CA ASP A 392 23.77 7.88 -31.01
C ASP A 392 24.31 6.88 -32.05
N LEU A 393 23.39 6.07 -32.59
CA LEU A 393 23.69 5.07 -33.61
C LEU A 393 24.15 5.68 -34.93
N GLY A 394 23.64 6.87 -35.29
CA GLY A 394 23.96 7.50 -36.57
C GLY A 394 25.41 7.97 -36.65
N SER A 395 25.98 8.37 -35.51
CA SER A 395 27.35 8.90 -35.41
C SER A 395 28.33 7.99 -34.67
N GLY A 396 27.87 6.85 -34.13
CA GLY A 396 28.68 5.98 -33.27
C GLY A 396 29.12 6.66 -31.97
N ARG A 397 28.44 7.74 -31.56
CA ARG A 397 28.82 8.56 -30.41
C ARG A 397 28.20 8.01 -29.13
N VAL A 398 29.01 7.86 -28.10
CA VAL A 398 28.57 7.60 -26.73
C VAL A 398 29.00 8.77 -25.86
N TRP A 399 28.07 9.36 -25.12
CA TRP A 399 28.39 10.42 -24.16
C TRP A 399 27.98 9.98 -22.76
N VAL A 400 28.82 10.32 -21.78
CA VAL A 400 28.66 9.96 -20.38
C VAL A 400 28.89 11.21 -19.54
N ARG A 401 27.89 11.55 -18.71
CA ARG A 401 27.93 12.64 -17.75
C ARG A 401 27.98 12.05 -16.34
N GLY A 402 28.91 12.50 -15.52
CA GLY A 402 29.03 11.96 -14.16
C GLY A 402 30.10 12.61 -13.29
N GLN A 403 30.13 12.25 -12.02
CA GLN A 403 31.15 12.68 -11.06
C GLN A 403 32.24 11.60 -10.94
N ALA A 404 33.50 11.99 -11.12
CA ALA A 404 34.66 11.10 -11.01
C ALA A 404 34.58 9.83 -11.89
N VAL A 405 33.98 9.95 -13.08
CA VAL A 405 33.93 8.86 -14.07
C VAL A 405 35.31 8.71 -14.69
N GLU A 406 35.94 7.54 -14.52
CA GLU A 406 37.26 7.29 -15.08
C GLU A 406 37.14 6.90 -16.58
N PRO A 407 37.78 7.63 -17.52
CA PRO A 407 37.65 7.34 -18.96
C PRO A 407 38.07 5.92 -19.34
N ALA A 408 39.06 5.36 -18.65
CA ALA A 408 39.51 3.98 -18.86
C ALA A 408 38.45 2.94 -18.48
N ALA A 409 37.64 3.21 -17.44
CA ALA A 409 36.54 2.33 -17.03
C ALA A 409 35.42 2.30 -18.07
N VAL A 410 35.15 3.44 -18.71
CA VAL A 410 34.19 3.55 -19.81
C VAL A 410 34.64 2.73 -21.02
N VAL A 411 35.91 2.86 -21.43
CA VAL A 411 36.48 2.08 -22.54
C VAL A 411 36.43 0.58 -22.23
N ALA A 412 36.89 0.17 -21.04
CA ALA A 412 36.90 -1.23 -20.63
C ALA A 412 35.50 -1.86 -20.61
N ALA A 413 34.48 -1.11 -20.18
CA ALA A 413 33.10 -1.58 -20.18
C ALA A 413 32.53 -1.76 -21.60
N ILE A 414 32.93 -0.93 -22.55
CA ILE A 414 32.52 -1.07 -23.96
C ILE A 414 33.26 -2.22 -24.63
N GLU A 415 34.55 -2.40 -24.34
CA GLU A 415 35.35 -3.52 -24.84
C GLU A 415 34.90 -4.87 -24.27
N ALA A 416 34.45 -4.91 -23.01
CA ALA A 416 33.85 -6.10 -22.40
C ALA A 416 32.58 -6.58 -23.12
N LEU A 417 31.90 -5.68 -23.84
CA LEU A 417 30.75 -6.01 -24.71
C LEU A 417 31.17 -6.42 -26.13
N GLY A 418 32.47 -6.41 -26.45
CA GLY A 418 33.02 -6.78 -27.75
C GLY A 418 33.07 -5.64 -28.78
N TYR A 419 32.95 -4.38 -28.35
CA TYR A 419 33.03 -3.20 -29.22
C TYR A 419 34.32 -2.42 -28.98
N GLY A 420 34.86 -1.77 -30.02
CA GLY A 420 36.03 -0.89 -29.85
C GLY A 420 35.60 0.52 -29.43
N ALA A 421 36.23 1.11 -28.43
CA ALA A 421 35.92 2.46 -27.96
C ALA A 421 37.17 3.35 -27.91
N VAL A 422 37.07 4.59 -28.41
CA VAL A 422 38.14 5.58 -28.35
C VAL A 422 37.60 6.88 -27.74
N PRO A 423 38.29 7.48 -26.75
CA PRO A 423 37.91 8.78 -26.21
C PRO A 423 37.88 9.83 -27.32
N ARG A 424 36.83 10.63 -27.34
CA ARG A 424 36.68 11.78 -28.24
C ARG A 424 37.11 13.01 -27.45
N ALA A 425 38.25 13.58 -27.86
CA ALA A 425 38.81 14.78 -27.24
C ALA A 425 37.93 16.01 -27.42
#